data_AF-A0A441UF89-F1
#
_entry.id   AF-A0A441UF89-F1
#
_cell.length_a   1.000
_cell.length_b   1.000
_cell.length_c   1.000
_cell.angle_alpha   90.00
_cell.angle_beta   90.00
_cell.angle_gamma   90.00
#
_symmetry.space_group_name_H-M   'P 1'
#
loop_
_entity.id
_entity.type
_entity.pdbx_description
1 polymer ?
#
loop_
_entity_poly.entity_id
_entity_poly.type
_entity_poly.pdbx_seq_one_letter_code
_entity_poly.pdbx_strand_id
1 'polypeptide(L)'
;KVDQVDDAELLELVELEVRELLTKNEFPGDDIPIIKGSALAALEDSDKKIGEDSIRELMAAVDDYIPTPVRPLDKPFLMPIEDVFSISGRGTVVTGRVERGVVKVGEELEIVGIRPTTKTTCTGVEMFRKLLDQGQAGDNIGALLRGVDREGVERGQVLAKPGTVKPHKKFVAEAYILTKDEGGRHTPFFTNYRPQFYFRTTDVTGIVSLPEGTEMVMPGDNITVDVELIVPIAMEEKLRFAIREGGRTVGAGIVVTIKE
;
A
#
# COMPACT_ATOMS: atom_id res chain seq x y z
N LYS A 1 -16.99 11.67 17.57
CA LYS A 1 -18.35 12.26 17.51
C LYS A 1 -18.97 12.28 18.90
N VAL A 2 -18.22 12.76 19.89
CA VAL A 2 -18.73 12.82 21.28
C VAL A 2 -19.85 13.85 21.43
N ASP A 3 -19.95 14.79 20.48
CA ASP A 3 -21.04 15.74 20.33
C ASP A 3 -22.43 15.10 20.10
N GLN A 4 -22.49 13.81 19.75
CA GLN A 4 -23.74 13.07 19.53
C GLN A 4 -24.03 12.07 20.66
N VAL A 5 -23.20 12.02 21.70
CA VAL A 5 -23.29 11.00 22.76
C VAL A 5 -23.19 11.68 24.12
N ASP A 6 -24.33 11.76 24.81
CA ASP A 6 -24.44 12.37 26.13
C ASP A 6 -24.10 11.40 27.27
N ASP A 7 -24.05 10.10 26.99
CA ASP A 7 -23.81 9.03 27.96
C ASP A 7 -22.32 8.69 28.07
N ALA A 8 -21.74 8.97 29.25
CA ALA A 8 -20.34 8.68 29.55
C ALA A 8 -20.04 7.18 29.59
N GLU A 9 -20.99 6.33 30.04
CA GLU A 9 -20.78 4.87 30.09
C GLU A 9 -20.68 4.29 28.68
N LEU A 10 -21.47 4.83 27.73
CA LEU A 10 -21.39 4.42 26.33
C LEU A 10 -20.03 4.80 25.70
N LEU A 11 -19.49 5.97 26.04
CA LEU A 11 -18.16 6.39 25.56
C LEU A 11 -17.02 5.51 26.11
N GLU A 12 -17.12 5.08 27.37
CA GLU A 12 -16.19 4.14 27.98
C GLU A 12 -16.30 2.75 27.34
N LEU A 13 -17.52 2.28 27.07
CA LEU A 13 -17.75 1.00 26.40
C LEU A 13 -17.15 0.99 24.99
N VAL A 14 -17.36 2.05 24.20
CA VAL A 14 -16.76 2.17 22.86
C VAL A 14 -15.23 2.16 22.93
N GLU A 15 -14.65 2.83 23.93
CA GLU A 15 -13.20 2.80 24.12
C GLU A 15 -12.70 1.38 24.42
N LEU A 16 -13.36 0.66 25.33
CA LEU A 16 -13.05 -0.73 25.66
C LEU A 16 -13.08 -1.62 24.41
N GLU A 17 -14.16 -1.56 23.62
CA GLU A 17 -14.32 -2.36 22.40
C GLU A 17 -13.22 -2.06 21.35
N VAL A 18 -12.83 -0.80 21.20
CA VAL A 18 -11.74 -0.41 20.29
C VAL A 18 -10.40 -0.96 20.77
N ARG A 19 -10.12 -0.89 22.08
CA ARG A 19 -8.88 -1.44 22.65
C ARG A 19 -8.81 -2.96 22.48
N GLU A 20 -9.90 -3.66 22.78
CA GLU A 20 -9.99 -5.12 22.58
C GLU A 20 -9.77 -5.49 21.10
N LEU A 21 -10.34 -4.73 20.18
CA LEU A 21 -10.15 -4.95 18.75
C LEU A 21 -8.70 -4.72 18.32
N LEU A 22 -8.03 -3.67 18.83
CA LEU A 22 -6.62 -3.41 18.56
C LEU A 22 -5.75 -4.55 19.10
N THR A 23 -5.96 -4.97 20.35
CA THR A 23 -5.25 -6.10 20.98
C THR A 23 -5.47 -7.40 20.22
N LYS A 24 -6.69 -7.68 19.75
CA LYS A 24 -7.01 -8.84 18.91
C LYS A 24 -6.21 -8.85 17.61
N ASN A 25 -5.81 -7.69 17.09
CA ASN A 25 -5.01 -7.54 15.87
C ASN A 25 -3.52 -7.29 16.16
N GLU A 26 -3.03 -7.69 17.34
CA GLU A 26 -1.63 -7.61 17.74
C GLU A 26 -1.07 -6.18 17.89
N PHE A 27 -1.94 -5.18 18.05
CA PHE A 27 -1.56 -3.83 18.44
C PHE A 27 -1.58 -3.67 19.97
N PRO A 28 -0.80 -2.74 20.55
CA PRO A 28 -0.80 -2.49 21.99
C PRO A 28 -2.05 -1.69 22.39
N GLY A 29 -3.21 -2.34 22.39
CA GLY A 29 -4.52 -1.71 22.57
C GLY A 29 -4.64 -0.88 23.85
N ASP A 30 -3.98 -1.29 24.93
CA ASP A 30 -3.97 -0.57 26.21
C ASP A 30 -3.09 0.70 26.18
N ASP A 31 -2.04 0.72 25.36
CA ASP A 31 -1.08 1.83 25.30
C ASP A 31 -1.42 2.88 24.23
N ILE A 32 -2.22 2.51 23.22
CA ILE A 32 -2.57 3.42 22.12
C ILE A 32 -3.41 4.61 22.66
N PRO A 33 -3.02 5.87 22.37
CA PRO A 33 -3.81 7.04 22.75
C PRO A 33 -5.17 7.05 22.05
N ILE A 34 -6.25 7.23 22.83
CA ILE A 34 -7.60 7.39 22.32
C ILE A 34 -8.11 8.77 22.72
N ILE A 35 -8.25 9.67 21.74
CA ILE A 35 -8.68 11.05 21.97
C ILE A 35 -10.17 11.20 21.66
N LYS A 36 -10.93 11.63 22.66
CA LYS A 36 -12.38 11.82 22.60
C LYS A 36 -12.71 13.23 22.13
N GLY A 37 -13.31 13.35 20.94
CA GLY A 37 -13.65 14.65 20.37
C GLY A 37 -14.70 14.65 19.27
N SER A 38 -14.90 15.83 18.70
CA SER A 38 -15.77 16.14 17.58
C SER A 38 -15.02 16.96 16.53
N ALA A 39 -14.69 16.30 15.42
CA ALA A 39 -14.10 16.97 14.26
C ALA A 39 -15.07 18.02 13.67
N LEU A 40 -16.38 17.82 13.81
CA LEU A 40 -17.37 18.80 13.37
C LEU A 40 -17.34 20.04 14.25
N ALA A 41 -17.34 19.88 15.58
CA ALA A 41 -17.26 21.01 16.50
C ALA A 41 -15.96 21.81 16.34
N ALA A 42 -14.85 21.14 16.03
CA ALA A 42 -13.58 21.80 15.69
C ALA A 42 -13.66 22.61 14.39
N LEU A 43 -14.33 22.08 13.37
CA LEU A 43 -14.46 22.73 12.06
C LEU A 43 -15.42 23.94 12.09
N GLU A 44 -16.51 23.82 12.86
CA GLU A 44 -17.54 24.85 13.00
C GLU A 44 -17.27 25.86 14.12
N ASP A 45 -16.21 25.63 14.91
CA ASP A 45 -15.86 26.42 16.11
C ASP A 45 -17.03 26.51 17.12
N SER A 46 -17.77 25.41 17.27
CA SER A 46 -19.03 25.38 18.05
C SER A 46 -18.85 24.95 19.51
N ASP A 47 -17.81 24.14 19.80
CA ASP A 47 -17.39 23.80 21.16
C ASP A 47 -15.86 23.59 21.17
N LYS A 48 -15.16 24.46 21.90
CA LYS A 48 -13.69 24.44 21.95
C LYS A 48 -13.13 23.18 22.61
N LYS A 49 -13.79 22.67 23.66
CA LYS A 49 -13.26 21.58 24.50
C LYS A 49 -13.27 20.26 23.73
N ILE A 50 -14.40 19.92 23.12
CA ILE A 50 -14.52 18.71 22.30
C ILE A 50 -14.10 18.95 20.85
N GLY A 51 -13.90 20.20 20.44
CA GLY A 51 -13.43 20.60 19.13
C GLY A 51 -11.92 20.87 19.11
N GLU A 52 -11.52 22.14 19.02
CA GLU A 52 -10.12 22.57 18.84
C GLU A 52 -9.15 21.90 19.83
N ASP A 53 -9.49 21.87 21.12
CA ASP A 53 -8.60 21.35 22.16
C ASP A 53 -8.34 19.84 21.96
N SER A 54 -9.37 19.08 21.58
CA SER A 54 -9.23 17.64 21.27
C SER A 54 -8.39 17.40 20.01
N ILE A 55 -8.43 18.30 19.01
CA ILE A 55 -7.58 18.19 17.82
C ILE A 55 -6.12 18.49 18.17
N ARG A 56 -5.87 19.47 19.03
CA ARG A 56 -4.52 19.75 19.53
C ARG A 56 -3.96 18.59 20.36
N GLU A 57 -4.80 17.99 21.19
CA GLU A 57 -4.45 16.77 21.95
C GLU A 57 -4.14 15.60 21.01
N LEU A 58 -4.97 15.37 19.98
CA LEU A 58 -4.70 14.37 18.95
C LEU A 58 -3.36 14.62 18.25
N MET A 59 -3.06 15.86 17.87
CA MET A 59 -1.79 16.15 17.22
C MET A 59 -0.59 15.98 18.14
N ALA A 60 -0.71 16.35 19.42
CA ALA A 60 0.34 16.10 20.41
C ALA A 60 0.57 14.59 20.63
N ALA A 61 -0.50 13.79 20.68
CA ALA A 61 -0.41 12.34 20.78
C ALA A 61 0.24 11.72 19.54
N VAL A 62 -0.05 12.24 18.33
CA VAL A 62 0.63 11.83 17.10
C VAL A 62 2.12 12.12 17.17
N ASP A 63 2.52 13.32 17.58
CA ASP A 63 3.91 13.74 17.67
C ASP A 63 4.71 12.91 18.70
N ASP A 64 4.09 12.52 19.82
CA ASP A 64 4.71 11.76 20.91
C ASP A 64 4.71 10.25 20.67
N TYR A 65 3.58 9.69 20.23
CA TYR A 65 3.37 8.24 20.16
C TYR A 65 3.83 7.62 18.84
N ILE A 66 3.75 8.34 17.71
CA ILE A 66 4.13 7.79 16.41
C ILE A 66 5.61 8.07 16.16
N PRO A 67 6.51 7.06 16.29
CA PRO A 67 7.92 7.30 16.08
C PRO A 67 8.17 7.73 14.63
N THR A 68 9.10 8.67 14.45
CA THR A 68 9.54 9.04 13.10
C THR A 68 10.16 7.80 12.45
N PRO A 69 9.59 7.29 11.33
CA PRO A 69 10.08 6.06 10.73
C PRO A 69 11.46 6.29 10.13
N VAL A 70 12.36 5.33 10.33
CA VAL A 70 13.66 5.32 9.67
C VAL A 70 13.44 5.13 8.17
N ARG A 71 13.75 6.18 7.39
CA ARG A 71 13.63 6.15 5.94
C ARG A 71 14.73 5.24 5.36
N PRO A 72 14.40 4.26 4.51
CA PRO A 72 15.40 3.36 3.91
C PRO A 72 16.14 4.06 2.74
N LEU A 73 16.93 5.09 3.05
CA LEU A 73 17.59 5.97 2.07
C LEU A 73 18.76 5.28 1.35
N ASP A 74 19.46 4.36 2.01
CA ASP A 74 20.63 3.68 1.45
C ASP A 74 20.27 2.51 0.52
N LYS A 75 18.98 2.19 0.39
CA LYS A 75 18.51 1.14 -0.52
C LYS A 75 18.40 1.67 -1.96
N PRO A 76 18.46 0.80 -2.97
CA PRO A 76 18.16 1.19 -4.33
C PRO A 76 16.79 1.85 -4.47
N PHE A 77 16.73 2.95 -5.23
CA PHE A 77 15.48 3.68 -5.50
C PHE A 77 14.38 2.76 -6.02
N LEU A 78 13.19 2.87 -5.43
CA LEU A 78 11.96 2.23 -5.90
C LEU A 78 10.78 3.14 -5.57
N MET A 79 9.98 3.48 -6.58
CA MET A 79 8.74 4.23 -6.45
C MET A 79 7.63 3.57 -7.26
N PRO A 80 6.59 3.01 -6.63
CA PRO A 80 5.42 2.50 -7.34
C PRO A 80 4.67 3.64 -8.02
N ILE A 81 4.23 3.43 -9.25
CA ILE A 81 3.49 4.44 -10.02
C ILE A 81 2.01 4.35 -9.64
N GLU A 82 1.48 5.46 -9.14
CA GLU A 82 0.08 5.62 -8.72
C GLU A 82 -0.77 6.29 -9.81
N ASP A 83 -0.21 7.28 -10.51
CA ASP A 83 -0.90 7.99 -11.60
C ASP A 83 0.10 8.55 -12.64
N VAL A 84 -0.41 8.89 -13.83
CA VAL A 84 0.36 9.35 -14.98
C VAL A 84 -0.30 10.57 -15.63
N PHE A 85 0.45 11.66 -15.68
CA PHE A 85 0.05 12.93 -16.27
C PHE A 85 0.93 13.28 -17.46
N SER A 86 0.36 14.00 -18.43
CA SER A 86 1.13 14.66 -19.48
C SER A 86 1.04 16.17 -19.27
N ILE A 87 2.19 16.81 -19.12
CA ILE A 87 2.29 18.25 -18.97
C ILE A 87 2.79 18.85 -20.27
N SER A 88 1.93 19.66 -20.92
CA SER A 88 2.27 20.33 -22.18
C SER A 88 3.59 21.10 -22.05
N GLY A 89 4.52 20.85 -22.97
CA GLY A 89 5.84 21.48 -23.00
C GLY A 89 6.86 20.96 -21.98
N ARG A 90 6.48 20.11 -21.01
CA ARG A 90 7.41 19.50 -20.03
C ARG A 90 7.62 18.01 -20.28
N GLY A 91 6.57 17.26 -20.63
CA GLY A 91 6.61 15.81 -20.85
C GLY A 91 5.73 15.03 -19.88
N THR A 92 6.02 13.74 -19.74
CA THR A 92 5.22 12.81 -18.91
C THR A 92 5.71 12.83 -17.47
N VAL A 93 4.78 13.04 -16.54
CA VAL A 93 5.01 13.00 -15.09
C VAL A 93 4.29 11.80 -14.52
N VAL A 94 5.00 11.00 -13.74
CA VAL A 94 4.40 9.90 -12.97
C VAL A 94 4.45 10.25 -11.49
N THR A 95 3.37 9.95 -10.77
CA THR A 95 3.29 10.22 -9.34
C THR A 95 3.34 8.93 -8.53
N GLY A 96 3.90 9.02 -7.33
CA GLY A 96 3.86 7.94 -6.36
C GLY A 96 4.63 8.27 -5.10
N ARG A 97 4.43 7.45 -4.07
CA ARG A 97 5.28 7.47 -2.88
C ARG A 97 6.59 6.73 -3.14
N VAL A 98 7.72 7.37 -2.85
CA VAL A 98 9.02 6.67 -2.87
C VAL A 98 9.04 5.65 -1.73
N GLU A 99 9.11 4.36 -2.08
CA GLU A 99 9.12 3.26 -1.10
C GLU A 99 10.48 3.18 -0.40
N ARG A 100 11.56 3.38 -1.18
CA ARG A 100 12.93 3.31 -0.68
C ARG A 100 13.91 4.04 -1.61
N GLY A 101 15.09 4.33 -1.07
CA GLY A 101 16.17 5.02 -1.77
C GLY A 101 15.92 6.50 -2.01
N VAL A 102 16.73 7.05 -2.90
CA VAL A 102 16.70 8.45 -3.33
C VAL A 102 16.80 8.48 -4.85
N VAL A 103 16.02 9.36 -5.48
CA VAL A 103 16.15 9.72 -6.90
C VAL A 103 16.57 11.17 -7.01
N LYS A 104 17.55 11.45 -7.87
CA LYS A 104 18.00 12.81 -8.19
C LYS A 104 17.68 13.16 -9.63
N VAL A 105 17.48 14.45 -9.88
CA VAL A 105 17.36 14.95 -11.26
C VAL A 105 18.63 14.60 -12.04
N GLY A 106 18.45 14.00 -13.21
CA GLY A 106 19.52 13.51 -14.09
C GLY A 106 19.81 12.02 -13.97
N GLU A 107 19.26 11.31 -12.99
CA GLU A 107 19.51 9.88 -12.83
C GLU A 107 18.75 9.02 -13.85
N GLU A 108 19.40 7.95 -14.31
CA GLU A 108 18.79 6.91 -15.13
C GLU A 108 17.91 6.00 -14.26
N LEU A 109 16.73 5.67 -14.76
CA LEU A 109 15.72 4.83 -14.11
C LEU A 109 15.21 3.76 -15.08
N GLU A 110 14.71 2.68 -14.52
CA GLU A 110 13.93 1.67 -15.26
C GLU A 110 12.44 1.77 -14.88
N ILE A 111 11.58 1.63 -15.89
CA ILE A 111 10.14 1.43 -15.73
C ILE A 111 9.89 -0.08 -15.81
N VAL A 112 9.46 -0.68 -14.71
CA VAL A 112 9.42 -2.15 -14.55
C VAL A 112 8.00 -2.64 -14.26
N GLY A 113 7.60 -3.74 -14.92
CA GLY A 113 6.32 -4.41 -14.74
C GLY A 113 5.32 -4.10 -15.86
N ILE A 114 4.30 -4.96 -15.99
CA ILE A 114 3.20 -4.97 -16.97
C ILE A 114 3.66 -5.15 -18.43
N ARG A 115 4.68 -4.40 -18.84
CA ARG A 115 5.29 -4.34 -20.16
C ARG A 115 6.79 -4.68 -20.09
N PRO A 116 7.47 -4.86 -21.24
CA PRO A 116 8.93 -4.97 -21.26
C PRO A 116 9.58 -3.76 -20.57
N THR A 117 10.60 -4.03 -19.75
CA THR A 117 11.33 -2.99 -19.04
C THR A 117 11.94 -1.98 -20.01
N THR A 118 11.72 -0.70 -19.75
CA THR A 118 12.31 0.40 -20.52
C THR A 118 13.14 1.29 -19.61
N LYS A 119 14.15 1.94 -20.19
CA LYS A 119 14.98 2.93 -19.49
C LYS A 119 14.51 4.34 -19.79
N THR A 120 14.66 5.23 -18.81
CA THR A 120 14.41 6.66 -18.93
C THR A 120 15.35 7.44 -18.03
N THR A 121 15.27 8.77 -18.07
CA THR A 121 16.00 9.67 -17.18
C THR A 121 15.01 10.53 -16.42
N CYS A 122 15.19 10.65 -15.10
CA CYS A 122 14.45 11.61 -14.30
C CYS A 122 14.92 13.02 -14.65
N THR A 123 14.07 13.86 -15.22
CA THR A 123 14.41 15.24 -15.60
C THR A 123 13.87 16.29 -14.65
N GLY A 124 13.10 15.88 -13.64
CA GLY A 124 12.55 16.77 -12.63
C GLY A 124 11.87 15.98 -11.52
N VAL A 125 11.94 16.50 -10.31
CA VAL A 125 11.19 16.03 -9.15
C VAL A 125 10.34 17.18 -8.63
N GLU A 126 9.05 16.94 -8.42
CA GLU A 126 8.11 17.93 -7.91
C GLU A 126 7.34 17.38 -6.71
N MET A 127 7.14 18.19 -5.67
CA MET A 127 6.24 17.88 -4.55
C MET A 127 5.40 19.12 -4.22
N PHE A 128 4.07 18.99 -4.23
CA PHE A 128 3.14 20.09 -3.94
C PHE A 128 3.44 21.40 -4.71
N ARG A 129 3.66 21.32 -6.02
CA ARG A 129 4.01 22.46 -6.91
C ARG A 129 5.36 23.12 -6.61
N LYS A 130 6.24 22.45 -5.85
CA LYS A 130 7.63 22.89 -5.62
C LYS A 130 8.58 21.96 -6.35
N LEU A 131 9.52 22.54 -7.08
CA LEU A 131 10.62 21.81 -7.70
C LEU A 131 11.65 21.44 -6.64
N LEU A 132 12.11 20.20 -6.71
CA LEU A 132 13.12 19.63 -5.83
C LEU A 132 14.27 19.08 -6.66
N ASP A 133 15.48 19.10 -6.09
CA ASP A 133 16.66 18.49 -6.70
C ASP A 133 16.65 16.96 -6.58
N GLN A 134 15.92 16.44 -5.60
CA GLN A 134 15.79 15.01 -5.32
C GLN A 134 14.46 14.66 -4.64
N GLY A 135 14.06 13.39 -4.73
CA GLY A 135 12.99 12.79 -3.95
C GLY A 135 13.51 11.58 -3.18
N GLN A 136 13.03 11.37 -1.97
CA GLN A 136 13.55 10.33 -1.07
C GLN A 136 12.44 9.49 -0.45
N ALA A 137 12.79 8.32 0.09
CA ALA A 137 11.85 7.41 0.73
C ALA A 137 10.87 8.14 1.69
N GLY A 138 9.57 7.86 1.54
CA GLY A 138 8.47 8.49 2.27
C GLY A 138 7.86 9.71 1.56
N ASP A 139 8.53 10.30 0.59
CA ASP A 139 8.03 11.46 -0.16
C ASP A 139 6.98 11.03 -1.19
N ASN A 140 5.87 11.77 -1.31
CA ASN A 140 4.95 11.66 -2.44
C ASN A 140 5.38 12.67 -3.50
N ILE A 141 5.95 12.19 -4.61
CA ILE A 141 6.54 13.05 -5.64
C ILE A 141 5.86 12.87 -7.00
N GLY A 142 6.00 13.86 -7.86
CA GLY A 142 5.90 13.73 -9.31
C GLY A 142 7.29 13.66 -9.93
N ALA A 143 7.61 12.58 -10.64
CA ALA A 143 8.86 12.42 -11.38
C ALA A 143 8.62 12.67 -12.88
N LEU A 144 9.32 13.65 -13.46
CA LEU A 144 9.29 13.94 -14.89
C LEU A 144 10.23 12.98 -15.63
N LEU A 145 9.72 12.31 -16.66
CA LEU A 145 10.45 11.27 -17.40
C LEU A 145 10.81 11.74 -18.81
N ARG A 146 12.07 11.54 -19.20
CA ARG A 146 12.56 11.87 -20.54
C ARG A 146 12.14 10.82 -21.56
N GLY A 147 11.58 11.27 -22.69
CA GLY A 147 11.35 10.43 -23.87
C GLY A 147 10.33 9.31 -23.65
N VAL A 148 9.48 9.46 -22.64
CA VAL A 148 8.39 8.53 -22.34
C VAL A 148 7.09 9.26 -22.59
N ASP A 149 6.27 8.73 -23.49
CA ASP A 149 4.92 9.23 -23.71
C ASP A 149 3.97 8.73 -22.62
N ARG A 150 2.85 9.43 -22.41
CA ARG A 150 1.83 9.02 -21.42
C ARG A 150 1.36 7.58 -21.62
N GLU A 151 1.26 7.13 -22.87
CA GLU A 151 0.85 5.77 -23.20
C GLU A 151 1.94 4.73 -22.96
N GLY A 152 3.21 5.16 -22.83
CA GLY A 152 4.37 4.30 -22.61
C GLY A 152 4.63 3.95 -21.14
N VAL A 153 3.86 4.52 -20.22
CA VAL A 153 3.95 4.27 -18.78
C VAL A 153 2.56 4.24 -18.17
N GLU A 154 2.32 3.35 -17.22
CA GLU A 154 1.01 3.21 -16.59
C GLU A 154 1.08 2.91 -15.09
N ARG A 155 -0.05 3.14 -14.42
CA ARG A 155 -0.24 2.76 -13.03
C ARG A 155 0.03 1.27 -12.88
N GLY A 156 0.77 0.95 -11.82
CA GLY A 156 1.10 -0.42 -11.47
C GLY A 156 2.44 -0.93 -11.99
N GLN A 157 3.12 -0.13 -12.80
CA GLN A 157 4.56 -0.25 -12.96
C GLN A 157 5.29 0.40 -11.78
N VAL A 158 6.59 0.18 -11.67
CA VAL A 158 7.45 0.89 -10.71
C VAL A 158 8.56 1.62 -11.46
N LEU A 159 8.97 2.78 -10.94
CA LEU A 159 10.29 3.33 -11.24
C LEU A 159 11.30 2.71 -10.30
N ALA A 160 12.40 2.20 -10.84
CA ALA A 160 13.46 1.61 -10.03
C ALA A 160 14.84 2.04 -10.51
N LYS A 161 15.83 1.96 -9.61
CA LYS A 161 17.23 2.03 -10.01
C LYS A 161 17.53 0.88 -11.00
N PRO A 162 18.23 1.13 -12.13
CA PRO A 162 18.43 0.11 -13.16
C PRO A 162 19.02 -1.20 -12.64
N GLY A 163 18.45 -2.32 -13.04
CA GLY A 163 18.90 -3.67 -12.69
C GLY A 163 18.62 -4.12 -11.25
N THR A 164 17.93 -3.30 -10.45
CA THR A 164 17.71 -3.61 -9.02
C THR A 164 16.39 -4.30 -8.71
N VAL A 165 15.42 -4.22 -9.63
CA VAL A 165 14.13 -4.90 -9.54
C VAL A 165 13.82 -5.53 -10.89
N LYS A 166 13.31 -6.77 -10.88
CA LYS A 166 12.95 -7.49 -12.11
C LYS A 166 11.45 -7.79 -12.12
N PRO A 167 10.85 -7.87 -13.32
CA PRO A 167 9.45 -8.24 -13.45
C PRO A 167 9.32 -9.77 -13.50
N HIS A 168 8.37 -10.32 -12.74
CA HIS A 168 8.17 -11.76 -12.55
C HIS A 168 6.70 -12.14 -12.74
N LYS A 169 6.44 -13.36 -13.20
CA LYS A 169 5.10 -13.93 -13.37
C LYS A 169 4.81 -15.06 -12.40
N LYS A 170 5.82 -15.86 -12.04
CA LYS A 170 5.62 -17.08 -11.26
C LYS A 170 6.33 -16.99 -9.93
N PHE A 171 5.60 -17.26 -8.86
CA PHE A 171 6.13 -17.23 -7.52
C PHE A 171 5.39 -18.20 -6.60
N VAL A 172 6.06 -18.59 -5.54
CA VAL A 172 5.48 -19.27 -4.38
C VAL A 172 5.15 -18.21 -3.35
N ALA A 173 3.96 -18.30 -2.76
CA ALA A 173 3.55 -17.43 -1.69
C ALA A 173 2.97 -18.20 -0.50
N GLU A 174 3.15 -17.64 0.68
CA GLU A 174 2.35 -17.97 1.86
C GLU A 174 1.18 -16.98 1.93
N ALA A 175 -0.03 -17.50 2.08
CA ALA A 175 -1.25 -16.70 2.11
C ALA A 175 -2.17 -17.13 3.25
N TYR A 176 -2.67 -16.13 3.97
CA TYR A 176 -3.81 -16.24 4.88
C TYR A 176 -5.10 -15.92 4.12
N ILE A 177 -6.10 -16.80 4.20
CA ILE A 177 -7.39 -16.62 3.54
C ILE A 177 -8.39 -16.07 4.55
N LEU A 178 -8.94 -14.89 4.29
CA LEU A 178 -9.82 -14.21 5.23
C LEU A 178 -11.12 -15.00 5.42
N THR A 179 -11.54 -15.10 6.68
CA THR A 179 -12.84 -15.63 7.06
C THR A 179 -13.97 -14.71 6.60
N LYS A 180 -15.21 -15.22 6.65
CA LYS A 180 -16.41 -14.42 6.38
C LYS A 180 -16.49 -13.18 7.28
N ASP A 181 -16.16 -13.34 8.57
CA ASP A 181 -16.33 -12.28 9.56
C ASP A 181 -15.30 -11.16 9.39
N GLU A 182 -14.18 -11.46 8.74
CA GLU A 182 -13.17 -10.49 8.29
C GLU A 182 -13.51 -9.87 6.92
N GLY A 183 -14.67 -10.20 6.34
CA GLY A 183 -15.11 -9.70 5.04
C GLY A 183 -14.62 -10.51 3.83
N GLY A 184 -14.03 -11.68 4.08
CA GLY A 184 -13.51 -12.60 3.07
C GLY A 184 -14.57 -13.50 2.44
N ARG A 185 -14.18 -14.75 2.15
CA ARG A 185 -15.04 -15.71 1.44
C ARG A 185 -15.97 -16.45 2.40
N HIS A 186 -17.11 -16.90 1.86
CA HIS A 186 -18.00 -17.86 2.53
C HIS A 186 -17.67 -19.31 2.19
N THR A 187 -17.14 -19.54 0.99
CA THR A 187 -16.92 -20.86 0.41
C THR A 187 -15.44 -21.09 0.10
N PRO A 188 -14.99 -22.35 0.11
CA PRO A 188 -13.63 -22.68 -0.28
C PRO A 188 -13.32 -22.28 -1.72
N PHE A 189 -12.03 -22.35 -2.06
CA PHE A 189 -11.58 -22.34 -3.45
C PHE A 189 -10.69 -23.55 -3.74
N PHE A 190 -10.51 -23.84 -5.02
CA PHE A 190 -9.81 -25.01 -5.55
C PHE A 190 -8.61 -24.56 -6.39
N THR A 191 -7.79 -25.52 -6.83
CA THR A 191 -6.77 -25.25 -7.86
C THR A 191 -7.40 -24.65 -9.13
N ASN A 192 -6.63 -23.87 -9.89
CA ASN A 192 -7.11 -23.00 -10.98
C ASN A 192 -8.01 -21.85 -10.54
N TYR A 193 -8.01 -21.48 -9.25
CA TYR A 193 -8.67 -20.27 -8.79
C TYR A 193 -8.03 -19.02 -9.43
N ARG A 194 -8.85 -18.05 -9.88
CA ARG A 194 -8.39 -16.89 -10.66
C ARG A 194 -8.74 -15.52 -10.05
N PRO A 195 -8.21 -15.18 -8.87
CA PRO A 195 -8.44 -13.87 -8.26
C PRO A 195 -7.58 -12.77 -8.89
N GLN A 196 -7.79 -11.55 -8.42
CA GLN A 196 -6.87 -10.43 -8.60
C GLN A 196 -5.85 -10.41 -7.46
N PHE A 197 -4.58 -10.19 -7.79
CA PHE A 197 -3.51 -9.97 -6.82
C PHE A 197 -3.16 -8.49 -6.82
N TYR A 198 -3.24 -7.87 -5.64
CA TYR A 198 -2.92 -6.47 -5.44
C TYR A 198 -1.48 -6.32 -4.95
N PHE A 199 -0.60 -5.90 -5.85
CA PHE A 199 0.79 -5.58 -5.56
C PHE A 199 0.98 -4.07 -5.65
N ARG A 200 1.30 -3.42 -4.52
CA ARG A 200 1.51 -1.96 -4.43
C ARG A 200 0.34 -1.16 -4.99
N THR A 201 0.35 -0.81 -6.27
CA THR A 201 -0.64 0.03 -6.95
C THR A 201 -1.42 -0.70 -8.04
N THR A 202 -1.10 -1.97 -8.30
CA THR A 202 -1.64 -2.80 -9.40
C THR A 202 -2.53 -3.91 -8.89
N ASP A 203 -3.67 -4.11 -9.54
CA ASP A 203 -4.40 -5.37 -9.50
C ASP A 203 -4.03 -6.18 -10.77
N VAL A 204 -3.64 -7.44 -10.61
CA VAL A 204 -3.33 -8.35 -11.72
C VAL A 204 -3.98 -9.71 -11.52
N THR A 205 -4.64 -10.24 -12.56
CA THR A 205 -5.19 -11.59 -12.49
C THR A 205 -4.06 -12.61 -12.35
N GLY A 206 -4.19 -13.52 -11.39
CA GLY A 206 -3.29 -14.66 -11.25
C GLY A 206 -4.07 -15.97 -11.23
N ILE A 207 -3.38 -17.07 -11.50
CA ILE A 207 -3.91 -18.43 -11.41
C ILE A 207 -3.23 -19.09 -10.22
N VAL A 208 -4.02 -19.61 -9.30
CA VAL A 208 -3.55 -20.32 -8.10
C VAL A 208 -3.49 -21.82 -8.36
N SER A 209 -2.34 -22.41 -8.06
CA SER A 209 -2.12 -23.85 -8.02
C SER A 209 -1.88 -24.28 -6.57
N LEU A 210 -2.72 -25.20 -6.09
CA LEU A 210 -2.59 -25.75 -4.74
C LEU A 210 -1.49 -26.83 -4.68
N PRO A 211 -0.87 -27.04 -3.51
CA PRO A 211 0.08 -28.15 -3.31
C PRO A 211 -0.55 -29.51 -3.61
N GLU A 212 0.27 -30.47 -4.03
CA GLU A 212 -0.18 -31.86 -4.24
C GLU A 212 -0.85 -32.41 -2.98
N GLY A 213 -1.98 -33.11 -3.15
CA GLY A 213 -2.79 -33.62 -2.05
C GLY A 213 -3.73 -32.59 -1.38
N THR A 214 -3.66 -31.30 -1.77
CA THR A 214 -4.60 -30.27 -1.28
C THR A 214 -5.75 -30.10 -2.26
N GLU A 215 -6.94 -30.60 -1.92
CA GLU A 215 -8.11 -30.49 -2.79
C GLU A 215 -8.73 -29.07 -2.80
N MET A 216 -8.85 -28.46 -1.62
CA MET A 216 -9.49 -27.16 -1.44
C MET A 216 -8.87 -26.38 -0.27
N VAL A 217 -9.04 -25.06 -0.26
CA VAL A 217 -8.61 -24.16 0.82
C VAL A 217 -9.82 -23.48 1.43
N MET A 218 -9.94 -23.51 2.75
CA MET A 218 -11.06 -22.94 3.50
C MET A 218 -10.76 -21.49 3.92
N PRO A 219 -11.80 -20.64 4.07
CA PRO A 219 -11.65 -19.36 4.76
C PRO A 219 -11.13 -19.58 6.20
N GLY A 220 -10.08 -18.86 6.57
CA GLY A 220 -9.35 -19.00 7.84
C GLY A 220 -8.04 -19.78 7.74
N ASP A 221 -7.76 -20.44 6.61
CA ASP A 221 -6.53 -21.23 6.44
C ASP A 221 -5.31 -20.36 6.15
N ASN A 222 -4.14 -20.85 6.58
CA ASN A 222 -2.84 -20.44 6.07
C ASN A 222 -2.35 -21.51 5.10
N ILE A 223 -1.97 -21.12 3.89
CA ILE A 223 -1.58 -22.06 2.83
C ILE A 223 -0.39 -21.53 2.03
N THR A 224 0.48 -22.43 1.61
CA THR A 224 1.51 -22.16 0.60
C THR A 224 0.92 -22.45 -0.78
N VAL A 225 0.96 -21.48 -1.69
CA VAL A 225 0.39 -21.61 -3.04
C VAL A 225 1.40 -21.21 -4.11
N ASP A 226 1.28 -21.87 -5.26
CA ASP A 226 1.92 -21.45 -6.49
C ASP A 226 1.02 -20.48 -7.26
N VAL A 227 1.58 -19.36 -7.72
CA VAL A 227 0.82 -18.33 -8.44
C VAL A 227 1.49 -18.02 -9.77
N GLU A 228 0.68 -17.97 -10.83
CA GLU A 228 1.07 -17.49 -12.15
C GLU A 228 0.23 -16.26 -12.56
N LEU A 229 0.89 -15.11 -12.71
CA LEU A 229 0.26 -13.85 -13.14
C LEU A 229 0.14 -13.78 -14.66
N ILE A 230 -0.96 -13.19 -15.15
CA ILE A 230 -1.17 -13.04 -16.60
C ILE A 230 -0.17 -12.06 -17.25
N VAL A 231 0.31 -11.07 -16.48
CA VAL A 231 1.33 -10.09 -16.88
C VAL A 231 2.43 -10.03 -15.83
N PRO A 232 3.69 -9.74 -16.21
CA PRO A 232 4.80 -9.76 -15.27
C PRO A 232 4.74 -8.51 -14.36
N ILE A 233 4.99 -8.66 -13.06
CA ILE A 233 4.96 -7.56 -12.09
C ILE A 233 6.32 -7.40 -11.43
N ALA A 234 6.73 -6.16 -11.17
CA ALA A 234 7.93 -5.87 -10.41
C ALA A 234 7.84 -6.46 -8.99
N MET A 235 8.61 -7.51 -8.72
CA MET A 235 8.45 -8.35 -7.55
C MET A 235 9.80 -8.71 -6.94
N GLU A 236 9.81 -8.82 -5.61
CA GLU A 236 10.95 -9.30 -4.83
C GLU A 236 10.42 -10.27 -3.77
N GLU A 237 11.27 -11.16 -3.29
CA GLU A 237 10.94 -11.97 -2.11
C GLU A 237 10.58 -11.06 -0.93
N LYS A 238 9.66 -11.54 -0.09
CA LYS A 238 9.08 -10.83 1.06
C LYS A 238 8.15 -9.67 0.69
N LEU A 239 7.87 -9.45 -0.60
CA LEU A 239 6.84 -8.50 -1.01
C LEU A 239 5.46 -9.00 -0.56
N ARG A 240 4.75 -8.17 0.19
CA ARG A 240 3.37 -8.44 0.62
C ARG A 240 2.38 -8.05 -0.48
N PHE A 241 1.27 -8.77 -0.54
CA PHE A 241 0.17 -8.52 -1.46
C PHE A 241 -1.18 -8.87 -0.83
N ALA A 242 -2.25 -8.37 -1.42
CA ALA A 242 -3.61 -8.80 -1.09
C ALA A 242 -4.20 -9.64 -2.24
N ILE A 243 -5.07 -10.58 -1.92
CA ILE A 243 -5.85 -11.35 -2.90
C ILE A 243 -7.26 -10.79 -2.88
N ARG A 244 -7.80 -10.45 -4.06
CA ARG A 244 -9.09 -9.78 -4.21
C ARG A 244 -9.97 -10.48 -5.23
N GLU A 245 -11.27 -10.51 -4.94
CA GLU A 245 -12.30 -11.04 -5.83
C GLU A 245 -13.58 -10.21 -5.67
N GLY A 246 -14.22 -9.87 -6.79
CA GLY A 246 -15.50 -9.12 -6.75
C GLY A 246 -15.41 -7.79 -6.00
N GLY A 247 -14.23 -7.16 -6.00
CA GLY A 247 -13.95 -5.92 -5.27
C GLY A 247 -13.63 -6.07 -3.78
N ARG A 248 -13.69 -7.29 -3.22
CA ARG A 248 -13.41 -7.59 -1.80
C ARG A 248 -12.03 -8.20 -1.61
N THR A 249 -11.39 -7.94 -0.48
CA THR A 249 -10.18 -8.63 -0.06
C THR A 249 -10.56 -10.00 0.51
N VAL A 250 -10.00 -11.05 -0.07
CA VAL A 250 -10.28 -12.45 0.29
C VAL A 250 -9.06 -13.17 0.86
N GLY A 251 -7.87 -12.58 0.74
CA GLY A 251 -6.64 -13.13 1.32
C GLY A 251 -5.56 -12.06 1.45
N ALA A 252 -4.57 -12.35 2.27
CA ALA A 252 -3.33 -11.58 2.40
C ALA A 252 -2.15 -12.52 2.28
N GLY A 253 -1.12 -12.15 1.53
CA GLY A 253 0.01 -13.04 1.29
C GLY A 253 1.34 -12.33 1.20
N ILE A 254 2.39 -13.15 1.18
CA ILE A 254 3.78 -12.73 1.05
C ILE A 254 4.49 -13.62 0.04
N VAL A 255 5.26 -13.00 -0.86
CA VAL A 255 6.10 -13.73 -1.82
C VAL A 255 7.23 -14.41 -1.05
N VAL A 256 7.31 -15.74 -1.14
CA VAL A 256 8.35 -16.54 -0.47
C VAL A 256 9.51 -16.81 -1.42
N THR A 257 9.20 -17.22 -2.66
CA THR A 257 10.23 -17.59 -3.65
C THR A 257 9.77 -17.18 -5.03
N ILE A 258 10.68 -16.59 -5.82
CA ILE A 258 10.43 -16.25 -7.22
C ILE A 258 10.87 -17.42 -8.11
N LYS A 259 9.97 -17.88 -9.00
CA LYS A 259 10.23 -18.97 -9.94
C LYS A 259 10.58 -18.46 -11.33
N GLU A 260 9.88 -17.42 -11.81
CA GLU A 260 10.05 -16.83 -13.14
C GLU A 260 9.68 -15.36 -13.15
#